data_AF-A0A9P6CBU1-F1
#
_entry.id   AF-A0A9P6CBU1-F1
#
_cell.length_a   1.000
_cell.length_b   1.000
_cell.length_c   1.000
_cell.angle_alpha   90.00
_cell.angle_beta   90.00
_cell.angle_gamma   90.00
#
_symmetry.space_group_name_H-M   'P 1'
#
loop_
_entity.id
_entity.type
_entity.pdbx_description
1 polymer ?
#
loop_
_entity_poly.entity_id
_entity_poly.type
_entity_poly.pdbx_seq_one_letter_code
_entity_poly.pdbx_strand_id
1 'polypeptide(L)'
;MAEGTSNLVRTKNACLEIQGFLVESKAPVTLPYSEASCCALIALHVARHNHPFNAVLDNDYQEEVRMLHPGTAVPSPSTVSQDINAIYIAMGDFIRFYFMVLSSRSGSSQSIR
;
A
#
# COMPACT_ATOMS: atom_id res chain seq x y z
N MET A 1 11.54 -35.60 14.44
CA MET A 1 11.38 -36.20 13.10
C MET A 1 10.93 -35.09 12.15
N ALA A 2 11.84 -34.47 11.39
CA ALA A 2 11.58 -33.30 10.54
C ALA A 2 12.24 -33.43 9.16
N GLU A 3 12.19 -34.62 8.58
CA GLU A 3 13.00 -35.03 7.42
C GLU A 3 12.10 -35.32 6.20
N GLY A 4 11.19 -34.41 5.84
CA GLY A 4 10.24 -34.62 4.75
C GLY A 4 10.15 -33.48 3.73
N THR A 5 10.33 -32.24 4.17
CA THR A 5 10.07 -31.05 3.34
C THR A 5 11.35 -30.33 2.87
N SER A 6 12.52 -30.82 3.26
CA SER A 6 13.82 -30.20 2.96
C SER A 6 14.08 -30.06 1.46
N ASN A 7 13.73 -31.07 0.67
CA ASN A 7 13.89 -31.05 -0.78
C ASN A 7 13.01 -30.00 -1.45
N LEU A 8 11.78 -29.82 -0.98
CA LEU A 8 10.83 -28.86 -1.53
C LEU A 8 11.20 -27.42 -1.19
N VAL A 9 11.66 -27.19 0.05
CA VAL A 9 12.19 -25.87 0.46
C VAL A 9 13.44 -25.53 -0.35
N ARG A 10 14.34 -26.50 -0.56
CA ARG A 10 15.56 -26.31 -1.35
C ARG A 10 15.27 -25.95 -2.80
N THR A 11 14.37 -26.68 -3.47
CA THR A 11 14.02 -26.40 -4.88
C THR A 11 13.27 -25.07 -5.04
N LYS A 12 12.39 -24.73 -4.09
CA LYS A 12 11.73 -23.41 -4.05
C LYS A 12 12.76 -22.28 -3.96
N ASN A 13 13.72 -22.38 -3.04
CA ASN A 13 14.71 -21.32 -2.83
C ASN A 13 15.66 -21.18 -4.02
N ALA A 14 16.09 -22.29 -4.64
CA ALA A 14 16.90 -22.26 -5.86
C ALA A 14 16.16 -21.60 -7.04
N CYS A 15 14.84 -21.83 -7.18
CA CYS A 15 14.04 -21.18 -8.21
C CYS A 15 13.94 -19.65 -7.98
N LEU A 16 13.78 -19.23 -6.72
CA LEU A 16 13.73 -17.81 -6.35
C LEU A 16 15.07 -17.10 -6.58
N GLU A 17 16.20 -17.75 -6.28
CA GLU A 17 17.54 -17.21 -6.58
C GLU A 17 17.77 -17.00 -8.08
N ILE A 18 17.37 -17.97 -8.91
CA ILE A 18 17.46 -17.86 -10.37
C ILE A 18 16.60 -16.70 -10.90
N GLN A 19 15.47 -16.41 -10.24
CA GLN A 19 14.58 -15.30 -10.58
C GLN A 19 15.06 -13.94 -10.01
N GLY A 20 16.20 -13.90 -9.30
CA GLY A 20 16.75 -12.68 -8.72
C GLY A 20 16.03 -12.22 -7.44
N PHE A 21 15.20 -13.07 -6.85
CA PHE A 21 14.59 -12.79 -5.55
C PHE A 21 15.51 -13.31 -4.44
N LEU A 22 16.10 -12.40 -3.66
CA LEU A 22 16.73 -12.77 -2.40
C LEU A 22 15.65 -13.38 -1.49
N VAL A 23 15.82 -14.64 -1.12
CA VAL A 23 15.01 -15.28 -0.07
C VAL A 23 15.47 -14.70 1.26
N GLU A 24 15.13 -13.45 1.53
CA GLU A 24 15.11 -12.97 2.90
C GLU A 24 14.05 -13.79 3.62
N SER A 25 14.46 -14.57 4.63
CA SER A 25 13.51 -14.96 5.66
C SER A 25 13.04 -13.64 6.27
N LYS A 26 11.90 -13.12 5.79
CA LYS A 26 11.19 -12.05 6.46
C LYS A 26 10.91 -12.55 7.87
N ALA A 27 11.80 -12.21 8.80
CA ALA A 27 11.40 -12.03 10.18
C ALA A 27 10.12 -11.18 10.13
N PRO A 28 9.08 -11.51 10.92
CA PRO A 28 7.87 -10.71 10.93
C PRO A 28 8.30 -9.27 11.15
N VAL A 29 8.16 -8.43 10.12
CA VAL A 29 8.42 -7.00 10.24
C VAL A 29 7.24 -6.50 11.06
N THR A 30 7.39 -6.51 12.37
CA THR A 30 6.53 -5.76 13.27
C THR A 30 6.82 -4.31 12.97
N LEU A 31 6.12 -3.76 11.97
CA LEU A 31 6.09 -2.33 11.76
C LEU A 31 5.55 -1.73 13.06
N PRO A 32 6.31 -0.89 13.76
CA PRO A 32 5.81 -0.26 14.96
C PRO A 32 4.57 0.54 14.60
N TYR A 33 3.53 0.41 15.41
CA TYR A 33 2.30 1.18 15.22
C TYR A 33 2.63 2.68 15.21
N SER A 34 2.09 3.37 14.22
CA SER A 34 2.08 4.84 14.15
C SER A 34 0.66 5.27 13.82
N GLU A 35 0.16 6.27 14.51
CA GLU A 35 -1.17 6.82 14.26
C GLU A 35 -1.30 7.33 12.82
N ALA A 36 -0.29 8.04 12.31
CA ALA A 36 -0.27 8.55 10.94
C ALA A 36 -0.32 7.43 9.89
N SER A 37 0.36 6.30 10.13
CA SER A 37 0.33 5.17 9.21
C SER A 37 -1.01 4.44 9.26
N CYS A 38 -1.62 4.34 10.43
CA CYS A 38 -2.98 3.80 10.59
C CYS A 38 -3.99 4.64 9.80
N CYS A 39 -4.00 5.96 10.00
CA CYS A 39 -4.88 6.87 9.26
C CYS A 39 -4.69 6.76 7.74
N ALA A 40 -3.44 6.73 7.26
CA ALA A 40 -3.14 6.57 5.84
C ALA A 40 -3.65 5.23 5.26
N LEU A 41 -3.51 4.13 6.00
CA LEU A 41 -4.01 2.81 5.57
C LEU A 41 -5.54 2.79 5.50
N ILE A 42 -6.21 3.41 6.47
CA ILE A 42 -7.67 3.55 6.49
C ILE A 42 -8.13 4.40 5.30
N ALA A 43 -7.51 5.54 5.07
CA ALA A 43 -7.78 6.41 3.92
C ALA A 43 -7.64 5.67 2.58
N LEU A 44 -6.55 4.91 2.41
CA LEU A 44 -6.32 4.09 1.22
C LEU A 44 -7.37 2.98 1.06
N HIS A 45 -7.77 2.32 2.16
CA HIS A 45 -8.80 1.30 2.13
C HIS A 45 -10.15 1.89 1.67
N VAL A 46 -10.53 3.01 2.26
CA VAL A 46 -11.77 3.74 1.90
C VAL A 46 -11.75 4.16 0.43
N ALA A 47 -10.64 4.73 -0.06
CA ALA A 47 -10.49 5.12 -1.46
C ALA A 47 -10.52 3.91 -2.41
N ARG A 48 -9.89 2.79 -2.04
CA ARG A 48 -9.81 1.58 -2.88
C ARG A 48 -11.16 0.89 -3.07
N HIS A 49 -11.96 0.86 -2.02
CA HIS A 49 -13.24 0.13 -2.01
C HIS A 49 -14.46 1.05 -2.19
N ASN A 50 -14.24 2.35 -2.47
CA ASN A 50 -15.28 3.37 -2.61
C ASN A 50 -16.23 3.43 -1.41
N HIS A 51 -15.69 3.26 -0.20
CA HIS A 51 -16.49 3.37 1.01
C HIS A 51 -16.81 4.85 1.32
N PRO A 52 -17.96 5.14 1.93
CA PRO A 52 -18.20 6.46 2.48
C PRO A 52 -17.24 6.72 3.65
N PHE A 53 -16.81 7.98 3.84
CA PHE A 53 -15.92 8.33 4.96
C PHE A 53 -16.52 7.98 6.33
N ASN A 54 -17.85 7.94 6.41
CA ASN A 54 -18.58 7.55 7.63
C ASN A 54 -18.46 6.06 7.97
N ALA A 55 -17.88 5.22 7.10
CA ALA A 55 -17.67 3.80 7.38
C ALA A 55 -16.81 3.58 8.63
N VAL A 56 -15.94 4.53 8.99
CA VAL A 56 -15.13 4.47 10.22
C VAL A 56 -15.93 4.68 11.51
N LEU A 57 -17.18 5.13 11.40
CA LEU A 57 -18.12 5.25 12.52
C LEU A 57 -18.96 4.00 12.74
N ASP A 58 -18.86 3.00 11.86
CA ASP A 58 -19.57 1.74 12.03
C ASP A 58 -19.04 1.01 13.27
N ASN A 59 -19.93 0.57 14.14
CA ASN A 59 -19.56 -0.13 15.38
C ASN A 59 -18.85 -1.45 15.08
N ASP A 60 -19.27 -2.16 14.03
CA ASP A 60 -18.65 -3.44 13.66
C ASP A 60 -17.23 -3.22 13.15
N TYR A 61 -17.02 -2.14 12.40
CA TYR A 61 -15.68 -1.72 11.94
C TYR A 61 -14.78 -1.32 13.12
N GLN A 62 -15.30 -0.54 14.07
CA GLN A 62 -14.53 -0.13 15.25
C GLN A 62 -14.17 -1.32 16.13
N GLU A 63 -15.08 -2.29 16.29
CA GLU A 63 -14.79 -3.49 17.05
C GLU A 63 -13.78 -4.39 16.34
N GLU A 64 -13.84 -4.51 15.00
CA GLU A 64 -12.80 -5.19 14.22
C GLU A 64 -11.42 -4.57 14.44
N VAL A 65 -11.31 -3.23 14.35
CA VAL A 65 -10.06 -2.52 14.61
C VAL A 65 -9.57 -2.76 16.05
N ARG A 66 -10.49 -2.75 17.03
CA ARG A 66 -10.18 -2.99 18.44
C ARG A 66 -9.71 -4.42 18.71
N MET A 67 -10.30 -5.42 18.04
CA MET A 67 -9.90 -6.82 18.13
C MET A 67 -8.51 -7.06 17.54
N LEU A 68 -8.17 -6.39 16.44
CA LEU A 68 -6.86 -6.51 15.78
C LEU A 68 -5.77 -5.72 16.50
N HIS A 69 -6.08 -4.51 16.98
CA HIS A 69 -5.13 -3.60 17.62
C HIS A 69 -5.76 -2.89 18.83
N PRO A 70 -5.68 -3.50 20.03
CA PRO A 70 -6.22 -2.90 21.25
C PRO A 70 -5.55 -1.56 21.57
N GLY A 71 -6.34 -0.53 21.83
CA GLY A 71 -5.86 0.82 22.18
C GLY A 71 -5.62 1.75 20.99
N THR A 72 -5.85 1.29 19.76
CA THR A 72 -5.82 2.14 18.57
C THR A 72 -7.06 3.05 18.51
N ALA A 73 -6.85 4.35 18.37
CA ALA A 73 -7.92 5.31 18.12
C ALA A 73 -8.28 5.30 16.63
N VAL A 74 -9.55 5.07 16.31
CA VAL A 74 -10.04 5.15 14.93
C VAL A 74 -10.15 6.63 14.53
N PRO A 75 -9.63 7.04 13.36
CA PRO A 75 -9.70 8.42 12.90
C PRO A 75 -11.14 8.88 12.67
N SER A 76 -11.36 10.18 12.80
CA SER A 76 -12.66 10.77 12.47
C SER A 76 -12.93 10.73 10.95
N PRO A 77 -14.20 10.71 10.50
CA PRO A 77 -14.52 10.81 9.08
C PRO A 77 -13.92 12.04 8.39
N SER A 78 -13.84 13.16 9.11
CA SER A 78 -13.17 14.37 8.63
C SER A 78 -11.67 14.16 8.41
N THR A 79 -10.99 13.45 9.30
CA THR A 79 -9.57 13.10 9.17
C THR A 79 -9.37 12.24 7.93
N VAL A 80 -10.19 11.19 7.75
CA VAL A 80 -10.13 10.31 6.58
C VAL A 80 -10.36 11.09 5.28
N SER A 81 -11.33 12.01 5.26
CA SER A 81 -11.59 12.86 4.10
C SER A 81 -10.40 13.78 3.77
N GLN A 82 -9.76 14.37 4.77
CA GLN A 82 -8.58 15.22 4.59
C GLN A 82 -7.39 14.42 4.07
N ASP A 83 -7.14 13.24 4.63
CA ASP A 83 -6.06 12.35 4.22
C ASP A 83 -6.25 11.90 2.77
N ILE A 84 -7.46 11.50 2.39
CA ILE A 84 -7.78 11.11 1.01
C ILE A 84 -7.56 12.28 0.06
N ASN A 85 -7.98 13.49 0.42
CA ASN A 85 -7.75 14.68 -0.40
C ASN A 85 -6.25 14.97 -0.57
N ALA A 86 -5.46 14.86 0.50
CA ALA A 86 -4.01 15.02 0.43
C ALA A 86 -3.36 13.97 -0.48
N ILE A 87 -3.80 12.71 -0.40
CA ILE A 87 -3.35 11.62 -1.29
C ILE A 87 -3.68 11.96 -2.75
N TYR A 88 -4.90 12.42 -3.06
CA TYR A 88 -5.28 12.79 -4.42
C TYR A 88 -4.48 13.97 -4.97
N ILE A 89 -4.24 15.01 -4.17
CA ILE A 89 -3.42 16.16 -4.57
C ILE A 89 -2.01 15.70 -4.92
N ALA A 90 -1.38 14.93 -4.04
CA ALA A 90 -0.04 14.40 -4.26
C ALA A 90 0.03 13.51 -5.51
N MET A 91 -0.95 12.63 -5.71
CA MET A 91 -1.03 11.79 -6.92
C MET A 91 -1.27 12.61 -8.19
N GLY A 92 -2.04 13.70 -8.11
CA GLY A 92 -2.28 14.63 -9.21
C GLY A 92 -0.98 15.21 -9.76
N ASP A 93 -0.02 15.55 -8.90
CA ASP A 93 1.30 16.00 -9.31
C ASP A 93 2.06 14.91 -10.09
N PHE A 94 2.04 13.65 -9.62
CA PHE A 94 2.66 12.54 -10.35
C PHE A 94 2.04 12.33 -11.74
N ILE A 95 0.72 12.39 -11.84
CA ILE A 95 0.01 12.27 -13.12
C ILE A 95 0.41 13.42 -14.05
N ARG A 96 0.46 14.64 -13.54
CA ARG A 96 0.90 15.82 -14.29
C ARG A 96 2.34 15.66 -14.80
N PHE A 97 3.26 15.19 -13.96
CA PHE A 97 4.64 14.92 -14.36
C PHE A 97 4.71 13.86 -15.46
N TYR A 98 3.96 12.77 -15.33
CA TYR A 98 3.89 11.72 -16.33
C TYR A 98 3.44 12.25 -17.70
N PHE A 99 2.35 13.03 -17.75
CA PHE A 99 1.86 13.62 -18.99
C PHE A 99 2.82 14.67 -19.58
N MET A 100 3.52 15.44 -18.74
CA MET A 100 4.54 16.39 -19.20
C MET A 100 5.70 15.68 -19.92
N VAL A 101 6.15 14.53 -19.39
CA VAL A 101 7.23 13.72 -19.99
C VAL A 101 6.77 13.02 -21.27
N LEU A 102 5.53 12.53 -21.33
CA LEU A 102 5.00 11.96 -22.57
C LEU A 102 4.90 13.01 -23.69
N SER A 103 4.41 14.20 -23.35
CA SER A 103 4.22 15.29 -24.32
C SER A 103 5.54 15.81 -24.88
N SER A 104 6.61 15.81 -24.08
CA SER A 104 7.95 16.21 -24.55
C SER A 104 8.59 15.15 -25.46
N ARG A 105 8.28 13.86 -25.27
CA ARG A 105 8.77 12.76 -26.13
C ARG A 105 8.06 12.68 -27.49
N SER A 106 6.79 13.09 -27.57
CA SER A 106 6.07 13.14 -28.85
C SER A 106 6.52 14.27 -29.78
N GLY A 107 7.22 15.29 -29.26
CA GLY A 107 7.70 16.44 -30.05
C GLY A 107 9.04 16.24 -30.76
N SER A 108 9.79 15.18 -30.47
CA SER A 108 11.16 14.96 -30.97
C SER A 108 11.27 14.14 -32.26
N SER A 109 10.16 13.82 -32.95
CA SER A 109 10.17 12.97 -34.17
C SER A 109 9.91 13.70 -35.50
N GLN A 110 10.04 15.03 -35.58
CA GLN A 110 10.02 15.73 -36.88
C GLN A 110 11.19 16.71 -37.02
N SER A 111 12.32 16.21 -37.51
CA SER A 111 13.26 17.00 -38.34
C SER A 111 14.34 16.10 -38.94
N ILE A 112 14.01 15.40 -40.03
CA ILE A 112 14.99 15.00 -41.03
C ILE A 112 14.43 15.47 -42.37
N ARG A 113 14.91 16.64 -42.82
CA ARG A 113 14.88 17.10 -44.21
C ARG A 113 16.30 17.47 -44.58
#